data_AF-A0A136JK34-F1
#
_entry.id   AF-A0A136JK34-F1
#
_cell.length_a   1.000
_cell.length_b   1.000
_cell.length_c   1.000
_cell.angle_alpha   90.00
_cell.angle_beta   90.00
_cell.angle_gamma   90.00
#
_symmetry.space_group_name_H-M   'P 1'
#
loop_
_entity.id
_entity.type
_entity.pdbx_description
1 polymer ?
#
loop_
_entity_poly.entity_id
_entity_poly.type
_entity_poly.pdbx_seq_one_letter_code
_entity_poly.pdbx_strand_id
1 'polypeptide(L)'
;MGAYDNIAAWWSAAQGRPVDTPAVPLEPLLPQHPYFPESITIPGYVENETSLPMLLASFAGMLGSAILAGNVLALKVNPRLTASSLAVVSWFVTCGCLHLFFEGFFVANHASLASSQHLFAQLWKEYALSDSRYLISDHFMLSVEAVTVLVLGPLCFAGALATALGSSHRHVLRIIVCTAHLFSVSLYYSTSLTGTYLSGQSDSRPEFLYFWVYYVGFNLPWVVVPFSLLVNSVKSIAKTQRAAERMGLTLDESSAAHGGKETVEGESKKLQ
;
A
#
# COMPACT_ATOMS: atom_id res chain seq x y z
N MET A 1 -23.38 29.51 -2.24
CA MET A 1 -22.47 30.05 -1.20
C MET A 1 -21.72 28.87 -0.64
N GLY A 2 -20.59 28.58 -1.27
CA GLY A 2 -19.99 27.25 -1.30
C GLY A 2 -18.56 27.26 -0.79
N ALA A 3 -18.09 26.04 -0.50
CA ALA A 3 -16.77 25.52 -0.12
C ALA A 3 -15.47 26.33 -0.37
N TYR A 4 -15.50 27.44 -1.10
CA TYR A 4 -14.36 28.32 -1.38
C TYR A 4 -13.97 29.22 -0.21
N ASP A 5 -14.93 29.66 0.62
CA ASP A 5 -14.65 30.59 1.74
C ASP A 5 -13.84 29.94 2.88
N ASN A 6 -13.87 28.61 3.01
CA ASN A 6 -13.10 27.86 4.03
C ASN A 6 -11.69 27.46 3.58
N ILE A 7 -11.38 27.54 2.27
CA ILE A 7 -10.01 27.29 1.75
C ILE A 7 -9.11 28.49 2.03
N ALA A 8 -9.65 29.71 1.97
CA ALA A 8 -8.91 30.93 2.29
C ALA A 8 -8.49 31.01 3.77
N ALA A 9 -9.30 30.45 4.68
CA ALA A 9 -9.01 30.37 6.10
C ALA A 9 -7.86 29.38 6.41
N TRP A 10 -7.83 28.22 5.75
CA TRP A 10 -6.69 27.28 5.82
C TRP A 10 -5.41 27.87 5.21
N TRP A 11 -5.53 28.59 4.09
CA TRP A 11 -4.40 29.22 3.39
C TRP A 11 -3.73 30.34 4.21
N SER A 12 -4.49 31.05 5.05
CA SER A 12 -3.95 32.10 5.91
C SER A 12 -3.29 31.54 7.19
N ALA A 13 -3.75 30.39 7.70
CA ALA A 13 -3.15 29.71 8.85
C ALA A 13 -1.79 29.07 8.54
N ALA A 14 -1.56 28.65 7.29
CA ALA A 14 -0.27 28.14 6.82
C ALA A 14 0.82 29.23 6.64
N GLN A 15 0.46 30.52 6.75
CA GLN A 15 1.36 31.68 6.61
C GLN A 15 1.90 32.20 7.96
N GLY A 16 1.93 31.36 9.00
CA GLY A 16 2.62 31.69 10.25
C GLY A 16 4.08 32.07 10.00
N ARG A 17 4.48 33.25 10.47
CA ARG A 17 5.76 33.92 10.14
C ARG A 17 6.99 33.03 10.39
N PRO A 18 8.07 33.17 9.58
CA PRO A 18 9.37 32.62 9.93
C PRO A 18 9.84 33.21 11.26
N VAL A 19 10.36 32.36 12.15
CA VAL A 19 11.08 32.80 13.34
C VAL A 19 12.49 33.19 12.89
N ASP A 20 12.81 34.49 12.96
CA ASP A 20 14.17 34.98 12.73
C ASP A 20 15.10 34.40 13.81
N THR A 21 15.88 33.40 13.43
CA THR A 21 16.96 32.85 14.26
C THR A 21 18.28 33.50 13.83
N PRO A 22 19.08 34.05 14.76
CA PRO A 22 20.36 34.64 14.41
C PRO A 22 21.33 33.57 13.89
N ALA A 23 22.05 33.91 12.81
CA ALA A 23 23.07 33.03 12.22
C ALA A 23 24.22 32.81 13.20
N VAL A 24 24.37 31.58 13.68
CA VAL A 24 25.55 31.10 14.39
C VAL A 24 26.62 30.72 13.36
N PRO A 25 27.90 31.08 13.53
CA PRO A 25 28.97 30.70 12.60
C PRO A 25 29.05 29.18 12.46
N LEU A 26 28.93 28.68 11.23
CA LEU A 26 29.03 27.26 10.91
C LEU A 26 30.50 26.83 10.95
N GLU A 27 30.92 26.17 12.04
CA GLU A 27 32.00 25.19 11.90
C GLU A 27 31.54 24.10 10.92
N PRO A 28 32.43 23.56 10.08
CA PRO A 28 32.08 22.44 9.21
C PRO A 28 31.85 21.20 10.08
N LEU A 29 30.60 21.01 10.51
CA LEU A 29 30.17 19.80 11.18
C LEU A 29 30.39 18.64 10.20
N LEU A 30 31.31 17.73 10.54
CA LEU A 30 31.42 16.44 9.88
C LEU A 30 30.02 15.80 9.82
N PRO A 31 29.66 15.08 8.73
CA PRO A 31 28.35 14.43 8.64
C PRO A 31 28.13 13.57 9.88
N GLN A 32 27.16 13.94 10.72
CA GLN A 32 26.86 13.20 11.96
C GLN A 32 26.17 11.86 11.67
N HIS A 33 25.78 11.63 10.40
CA HIS A 33 25.02 10.47 9.96
C HIS A 33 25.24 10.20 8.46
N PRO A 34 24.91 9.00 7.96
CA PRO A 34 25.12 8.61 6.55
C PRO A 34 23.99 9.01 5.57
N TYR A 35 22.98 9.78 6.00
CA TYR A 35 21.81 10.10 5.18
C TYR A 35 21.97 11.36 4.31
N PHE A 36 21.19 11.41 3.22
CA PHE A 36 21.16 12.54 2.29
C PHE A 36 19.89 13.38 2.45
N PRO A 37 19.96 14.71 2.25
CA PRO A 37 21.18 15.50 2.06
C PRO A 37 22.05 15.51 3.32
N GLU A 38 23.38 15.57 3.18
CA GLU A 38 24.32 15.51 4.32
C GLU A 38 24.13 16.65 5.33
N SER A 39 23.53 17.77 4.91
CA SER A 39 23.22 18.93 5.73
C SER A 39 21.94 18.80 6.56
N ILE A 40 21.18 17.71 6.39
CA ILE A 40 19.93 17.52 7.13
C ILE A 40 20.24 17.28 8.61
N THR A 41 19.37 17.75 9.50
CA THR A 41 19.49 17.47 10.94
C THR A 41 18.62 16.27 11.29
N ILE A 42 19.22 15.23 11.86
CA ILE A 42 18.50 14.06 12.39
C ILE A 42 18.73 14.00 13.91
N PRO A 43 17.80 14.56 14.72
CA PRO A 43 17.99 14.65 16.16
C PRO A 43 18.15 13.28 16.81
N GLY A 44 19.18 13.15 17.66
CA GLY A 44 19.42 11.94 18.45
C GLY A 44 19.82 10.72 17.61
N TYR A 45 20.33 10.90 16.40
CA TYR A 45 20.81 9.80 15.57
C TYR A 45 21.86 8.94 16.31
N VAL A 46 21.65 7.63 16.26
CA VAL A 46 22.62 6.61 16.67
C VAL A 46 22.68 5.53 15.59
N GLU A 47 23.88 5.07 15.26
CA GLU A 47 24.10 3.98 14.30
C GLU A 47 23.44 2.67 14.75
N ASN A 48 23.21 1.75 13.82
CA ASN A 48 22.70 0.42 14.14
C ASN A 48 23.76 -0.41 14.87
N GLU A 49 23.42 -0.98 16.02
CA GLU A 49 24.27 -1.95 16.71
C GLU A 49 24.19 -3.35 16.08
N THR A 50 23.05 -3.67 15.46
CA THR A 50 22.79 -4.96 14.81
C THR A 50 23.30 -4.95 13.38
N SER A 51 24.06 -5.98 13.01
CA SER A 51 24.57 -6.11 11.64
C SER A 51 23.46 -6.27 10.62
N LEU A 52 23.66 -5.71 9.41
CA LEU A 52 22.69 -5.80 8.32
C LEU A 52 22.21 -7.23 8.01
N PRO A 53 23.09 -8.26 7.90
CA PRO A 53 22.63 -9.62 7.66
C PRO A 53 21.68 -10.15 8.74
N MET A 54 21.92 -9.79 10.00
CA MET A 54 21.07 -10.19 11.12
C MET A 54 19.72 -9.46 11.06
N LEU A 55 19.70 -8.16 10.75
CA LEU A 55 18.46 -7.41 10.52
C LEU A 55 17.62 -8.04 9.40
N LEU A 56 18.23 -8.32 8.25
CA LEU A 56 17.55 -8.93 7.10
C LEU A 56 17.05 -10.34 7.41
N ALA A 57 17.85 -11.16 8.10
CA ALA A 57 17.45 -12.51 8.50
C ALA A 57 16.27 -12.49 9.48
N SER A 58 16.28 -11.60 10.47
CA SER A 58 15.16 -11.42 11.40
C SER A 58 13.90 -10.97 10.67
N PHE A 59 14.01 -9.99 9.77
CA PHE A 59 12.88 -9.49 8.98
C PHE A 59 12.29 -10.57 8.07
N ALA A 60 13.15 -11.27 7.31
CA ALA A 60 12.74 -12.38 6.44
C ALA A 60 12.11 -13.52 7.25
N GLY A 61 12.64 -13.84 8.43
CA GLY A 61 12.09 -14.84 9.33
C GLY A 61 10.68 -14.48 9.82
N MET A 62 10.46 -13.23 10.25
CA MET A 62 9.14 -12.75 10.67
C MET A 62 8.12 -12.79 9.54
N LEU A 63 8.46 -12.23 8.37
CA LEU A 63 7.55 -12.22 7.20
C LEU A 63 7.30 -13.63 6.67
N GLY A 64 8.34 -14.46 6.56
CA GLY A 64 8.24 -15.84 6.10
C GLY A 64 7.34 -16.68 7.01
N SER A 65 7.46 -16.49 8.33
CA SER A 65 6.60 -17.15 9.32
C SER A 65 5.14 -16.70 9.19
N ALA A 66 4.90 -15.41 8.99
CA ALA A 66 3.56 -14.87 8.81
C ALA A 66 2.90 -15.40 7.51
N ILE A 67 3.63 -15.41 6.40
CA ILE A 67 3.17 -15.96 5.12
C ILE A 67 2.85 -17.44 5.25
N LEU A 68 3.75 -18.22 5.87
CA LEU A 68 3.55 -19.65 6.10
C LEU A 68 2.30 -19.90 6.95
N ALA A 69 2.15 -19.19 8.07
CA ALA A 69 0.98 -19.30 8.93
C ALA A 69 -0.30 -18.92 8.18
N GLY A 70 -0.29 -17.82 7.41
CA GLY A 70 -1.41 -17.38 6.59
C GLY A 70 -1.85 -18.43 5.57
N ASN A 71 -0.90 -19.05 4.85
CA ASN A 71 -1.20 -20.09 3.88
C ASN A 71 -1.68 -21.39 4.53
N VAL A 72 -1.09 -21.80 5.67
CA VAL A 72 -1.56 -22.96 6.44
C VAL A 72 -3.00 -22.76 6.91
N LEU A 73 -3.32 -21.58 7.45
CA LEU A 73 -4.69 -21.24 7.85
C LEU A 73 -5.64 -21.22 6.65
N ALA A 74 -5.22 -20.64 5.51
CA ALA A 74 -6.02 -20.61 4.31
C ALA A 74 -6.35 -22.01 3.79
N LEU A 75 -5.36 -22.93 3.78
CA LEU A 75 -5.56 -24.32 3.38
C LEU A 75 -6.42 -25.13 4.36
N LYS A 76 -6.33 -24.83 5.67
CA LYS A 76 -7.21 -25.44 6.68
C LYS A 76 -8.67 -25.03 6.47
N VAL A 77 -8.90 -23.76 6.10
CA VAL A 77 -10.24 -23.23 5.82
C VAL A 77 -10.77 -23.74 4.47
N ASN A 78 -9.91 -23.80 3.45
CA ASN A 78 -10.27 -24.23 2.11
C ASN A 78 -9.16 -25.06 1.48
N PRO A 79 -9.23 -26.41 1.58
CA PRO A 79 -8.20 -27.30 1.03
C PRO A 79 -8.11 -27.28 -0.51
N ARG A 80 -9.06 -26.66 -1.20
CA ARG A 80 -9.13 -26.62 -2.67
C ARG A 80 -8.47 -25.36 -3.27
N LEU A 81 -7.82 -24.54 -2.45
CA LEU A 81 -7.13 -23.35 -2.94
C LEU A 81 -6.01 -23.71 -3.90
N THR A 82 -5.96 -23.01 -5.03
CA THR A 82 -4.89 -23.15 -6.02
C THR A 82 -3.62 -22.46 -5.55
N ALA A 83 -2.48 -22.81 -6.15
CA ALA A 83 -1.21 -22.10 -5.92
C ALA A 83 -1.33 -20.58 -6.19
N SER A 84 -2.11 -20.18 -7.21
CA SER A 84 -2.36 -18.76 -7.49
C SER A 84 -3.14 -18.08 -6.36
N SER A 85 -4.15 -18.76 -5.79
CA SER A 85 -4.88 -18.22 -4.64
C SER A 85 -3.99 -18.07 -3.41
N LEU A 86 -3.10 -19.04 -3.16
CA LEU A 86 -2.14 -18.98 -2.06
C LEU A 86 -1.10 -17.86 -2.27
N ALA A 87 -0.66 -17.62 -3.51
CA ALA A 87 0.21 -16.49 -3.82
C ALA A 87 -0.50 -15.14 -3.52
N VAL A 88 -1.80 -15.03 -3.83
CA VAL A 88 -2.60 -13.85 -3.46
C VAL A 88 -2.74 -13.72 -1.95
N VAL A 89 -3.03 -14.80 -1.22
CA VAL A 89 -3.06 -14.80 0.24
C VAL A 89 -1.71 -14.33 0.80
N SER A 90 -0.61 -14.88 0.29
CA SER A 90 0.75 -14.52 0.68
C SER A 90 1.00 -13.03 0.50
N TRP A 91 0.69 -12.48 -0.68
CA TRP A 91 0.84 -11.06 -0.97
C TRP A 91 0.07 -10.18 0.02
N PHE A 92 -1.20 -10.49 0.26
CA PHE A 92 -2.03 -9.71 1.18
C PHE A 92 -1.60 -9.85 2.64
N VAL A 93 -1.13 -11.03 3.07
CA VAL A 93 -0.56 -11.22 4.41
C VAL A 93 0.73 -10.42 4.55
N THR A 94 1.63 -10.45 3.56
CA THR A 94 2.84 -9.63 3.55
C THR A 94 2.51 -8.14 3.68
N CYS A 95 1.61 -7.61 2.84
CA CYS A 95 1.20 -6.21 2.90
C CYS A 95 0.56 -5.87 4.26
N GLY A 96 -0.37 -6.70 4.73
CA GLY A 96 -1.03 -6.49 6.03
C GLY A 96 -0.03 -6.45 7.19
N CYS A 97 0.97 -7.33 7.19
CA CYS A 97 2.03 -7.33 8.19
C CYS A 97 2.95 -6.10 8.08
N LEU A 98 3.35 -5.71 6.87
CA LEU A 98 4.17 -4.53 6.68
C LEU A 98 3.45 -3.27 7.14
N HIS A 99 2.19 -3.09 6.73
CA HIS A 99 1.40 -1.94 7.14
C HIS A 99 1.18 -1.91 8.65
N LEU A 100 0.67 -2.98 9.27
CA LEU A 100 0.31 -2.92 10.69
C LEU A 100 1.50 -2.94 11.63
N PHE A 101 2.57 -3.65 11.30
CA PHE A 101 3.70 -3.84 12.23
C PHE A 101 4.89 -2.97 11.86
N PHE A 102 5.32 -2.95 10.59
CA PHE A 102 6.52 -2.23 10.20
C PHE A 102 6.27 -0.72 10.07
N GLU A 103 5.30 -0.33 9.24
CA GLU A 103 4.84 1.06 9.08
C GLU A 103 4.14 1.54 10.35
N GLY A 104 3.36 0.68 11.01
CA GLY A 104 2.75 0.99 12.31
C GLY A 104 3.78 1.33 13.38
N PHE A 105 4.92 0.64 13.40
CA PHE A 105 6.02 0.99 14.29
C PHE A 105 6.62 2.36 13.96
N PHE A 106 6.80 2.67 12.68
CA PHE A 106 7.24 4.00 12.25
C PHE A 106 6.26 5.08 12.70
N VAL A 107 4.98 4.95 12.39
CA VAL A 107 3.94 5.94 12.76
C VAL A 107 3.88 6.15 14.28
N ALA A 108 4.06 5.10 15.08
CA ALA A 108 4.04 5.21 16.53
C ALA A 108 5.34 5.79 17.14
N ASN A 109 6.48 5.65 16.47
CA ASN A 109 7.81 5.95 17.02
C ASN A 109 8.64 6.92 16.18
N HIS A 110 8.05 7.59 15.19
CA HIS A 110 8.78 8.42 14.20
C HIS A 110 9.70 9.45 14.85
N ALA A 111 9.29 10.04 15.98
CA ALA A 111 10.06 11.05 16.70
C ALA A 111 11.33 10.53 17.39
N SER A 112 11.38 9.24 17.75
CA SER A 112 12.53 8.61 18.43
C SER A 112 13.23 7.56 17.59
N LEU A 113 12.79 7.38 16.32
CA LEU A 113 13.23 6.31 15.42
C LEU A 113 14.75 6.30 15.23
N ALA A 114 15.35 7.47 15.03
CA ALA A 114 16.79 7.61 14.79
C ALA A 114 17.66 7.24 16.00
N SER A 115 17.12 7.35 17.21
CA SER A 115 17.83 7.06 18.47
C SER A 115 17.66 5.62 18.96
N SER A 116 16.70 4.89 18.38
CA SER A 116 16.27 3.60 18.90
C SER A 116 17.09 2.43 18.35
N GLN A 117 17.39 1.47 19.21
CA GLN A 117 18.00 0.18 18.86
C GLN A 117 16.96 -0.95 18.74
N HIS A 118 15.66 -0.63 18.76
CA HIS A 118 14.64 -1.62 18.48
C HIS A 118 14.83 -2.20 17.06
N LEU A 119 14.54 -3.49 16.87
CA LEU A 119 14.73 -4.17 15.58
C LEU A 119 14.09 -3.40 14.40
N PHE A 120 12.84 -2.96 14.54
CA PHE A 120 12.18 -2.17 13.50
C PHE A 120 12.78 -0.78 13.32
N ALA A 121 13.26 -0.13 14.39
CA ALA A 121 13.92 1.17 14.25
C ALA A 121 15.22 1.03 13.45
N GLN A 122 16.00 -0.03 13.70
CA GLN A 122 17.23 -0.30 12.96
C GLN A 122 16.96 -0.67 11.49
N LEU A 123 15.89 -1.42 11.21
CA LEU A 123 15.44 -1.67 9.83
C LEU A 123 14.99 -0.39 9.11
N TRP A 124 14.28 0.51 9.82
CA TRP A 124 13.92 1.82 9.27
C TRP A 124 15.15 2.71 9.03
N LYS A 125 16.12 2.72 9.95
CA LYS A 125 17.40 3.40 9.75
C LYS A 125 18.16 2.88 8.54
N GLU A 126 18.14 1.56 8.31
CA GLU A 126 18.74 0.97 7.10
C GLU A 126 17.99 1.39 5.83
N TYR A 127 16.65 1.28 5.84
CA TYR A 127 15.83 1.65 4.69
C TYR A 127 15.92 3.15 4.36
N ALA A 128 16.04 4.00 5.38
CA ALA A 128 16.15 5.44 5.24
C ALA A 128 17.45 5.90 4.54
N LEU A 129 18.45 5.01 4.36
CA LEU A 129 19.58 5.30 3.46
C LEU A 129 19.10 5.55 2.02
N SER A 130 17.97 4.94 1.65
CA SER A 130 17.31 5.15 0.37
C SER A 130 16.34 6.34 0.36
N ASP A 131 15.91 6.82 1.52
CA ASP A 131 14.96 7.93 1.67
C ASP A 131 14.96 8.47 3.11
N SER A 132 15.68 9.57 3.34
CA SER A 132 15.86 10.14 4.67
C SER A 132 14.59 10.77 5.26
N ARG A 133 13.53 10.96 4.45
CA ARG A 133 12.24 11.52 4.90
C ARG A 133 11.62 10.73 6.05
N TYR A 134 11.92 9.43 6.15
CA TYR A 134 11.50 8.58 7.27
C TYR A 134 12.21 8.88 8.60
N LEU A 135 13.38 9.52 8.61
CA LEU A 135 14.10 9.87 9.84
C LEU A 135 13.86 11.31 10.30
N ILE A 136 13.30 12.14 9.43
CA ILE A 136 12.97 13.53 9.75
C ILE A 136 11.48 13.78 9.96
N SER A 137 10.68 12.72 10.08
CA SER A 137 9.23 12.82 10.27
C SER A 137 8.55 13.67 9.19
N ASP A 138 8.92 13.45 7.92
CA ASP A 138 8.29 14.16 6.81
C ASP A 138 6.76 14.04 6.86
N HIS A 139 6.07 15.16 6.68
CA HIS A 139 4.63 15.25 6.87
C HIS A 139 3.86 14.36 5.88
N PHE A 140 4.34 14.29 4.63
CA PHE A 140 3.71 13.44 3.63
C PHE A 140 3.92 11.97 3.98
N MET A 141 5.16 11.58 4.30
CA MET A 141 5.46 10.19 4.68
C MET A 141 4.67 9.76 5.91
N LEU A 142 4.67 10.55 7.00
CA LEU A 142 3.92 10.20 8.20
C LEU A 142 2.40 10.09 7.92
N SER A 143 1.86 10.97 7.08
CA SER A 143 0.43 10.96 6.74
C SER A 143 0.04 9.76 5.88
N VAL A 144 0.83 9.43 4.85
CA VAL A 144 0.51 8.30 3.97
C VAL A 144 0.66 6.99 4.73
N GLU A 145 1.71 6.83 5.55
CA GLU A 145 1.90 5.64 6.37
C GLU A 145 0.83 5.50 7.47
N ALA A 146 0.33 6.60 8.05
CA ALA A 146 -0.80 6.52 8.97
C ALA A 146 -2.07 5.96 8.28
N VAL A 147 -2.31 6.35 7.02
CA VAL A 147 -3.44 5.81 6.23
C VAL A 147 -3.22 4.34 5.87
N THR A 148 -2.01 3.94 5.49
CA THR A 148 -1.71 2.52 5.20
C THR A 148 -1.93 1.67 6.45
N VAL A 149 -1.48 2.13 7.63
CA VAL A 149 -1.70 1.45 8.91
C VAL A 149 -3.19 1.33 9.24
N LEU A 150 -3.92 2.45 9.27
CA LEU A 150 -5.30 2.47 9.77
C LEU A 150 -6.31 1.86 8.80
N VAL A 151 -6.04 1.90 7.50
CA VAL A 151 -6.98 1.50 6.46
C VAL A 151 -6.47 0.32 5.64
N LEU A 152 -5.28 0.41 5.05
CA LEU A 152 -4.82 -0.64 4.14
C LEU A 152 -4.37 -1.91 4.84
N GLY A 153 -3.77 -1.84 6.02
CA GLY A 153 -3.39 -2.99 6.82
C GLY A 153 -4.58 -3.91 7.12
N PRO A 154 -5.68 -3.40 7.71
CA PRO A 154 -6.89 -4.18 7.94
C PRO A 154 -7.53 -4.71 6.64
N LEU A 155 -7.59 -3.88 5.59
CA LEU A 155 -8.13 -4.30 4.30
C LEU A 155 -7.29 -5.38 3.63
N CYS A 156 -5.97 -5.39 3.85
CA CYS A 156 -5.11 -6.45 3.35
C CYS A 156 -5.44 -7.80 3.99
N PHE A 157 -5.59 -7.84 5.32
CA PHE A 157 -6.02 -9.06 5.99
C PHE A 157 -7.45 -9.48 5.59
N ALA A 158 -8.36 -8.53 5.41
CA ALA A 158 -9.69 -8.82 4.86
C ALA A 158 -9.59 -9.41 3.44
N GLY A 159 -8.69 -8.91 2.59
CA GLY A 159 -8.43 -9.44 1.25
C GLY A 159 -7.85 -10.85 1.26
N ALA A 160 -6.92 -11.14 2.17
CA ALA A 160 -6.39 -12.49 2.39
C ALA A 160 -7.51 -13.45 2.82
N LEU A 161 -8.30 -13.06 3.82
CA LEU A 161 -9.42 -13.86 4.33
C LEU A 161 -10.48 -14.11 3.26
N ALA A 162 -10.90 -13.07 2.52
CA ALA A 162 -11.87 -13.20 1.44
C ALA A 162 -11.34 -14.12 0.33
N THR A 163 -10.04 -14.09 0.04
CA THR A 163 -9.41 -15.01 -0.92
C THR A 163 -9.42 -16.45 -0.40
N ALA A 164 -9.05 -16.67 0.86
CA ALA A 164 -9.04 -17.99 1.49
C ALA A 164 -10.45 -18.63 1.52
N LEU A 165 -11.46 -17.83 1.87
CA LEU A 165 -12.88 -18.24 1.91
C LEU A 165 -13.51 -18.41 0.51
N GLY A 166 -12.82 -18.05 -0.56
CA GLY A 166 -13.40 -18.05 -1.91
C GLY A 166 -14.55 -17.04 -2.09
N SER A 167 -14.60 -16.01 -1.25
CA SER A 167 -15.67 -15.00 -1.23
C SER A 167 -15.74 -14.20 -2.53
N SER A 168 -16.94 -13.86 -2.98
CA SER A 168 -17.18 -12.98 -4.14
C SER A 168 -16.61 -11.56 -3.91
N HIS A 169 -16.58 -11.09 -2.66
CA HIS A 169 -16.05 -9.78 -2.28
C HIS A 169 -14.53 -9.65 -2.46
N ARG A 170 -13.80 -10.76 -2.67
CA ARG A 170 -12.33 -10.75 -2.85
C ARG A 170 -11.89 -9.83 -3.99
N HIS A 171 -12.68 -9.72 -5.05
CA HIS A 171 -12.32 -8.90 -6.22
C HIS A 171 -12.48 -7.41 -5.93
N VAL A 172 -13.52 -7.02 -5.17
CA VAL A 172 -13.74 -5.64 -4.72
C VAL A 172 -12.64 -5.20 -3.77
N LEU A 173 -12.35 -6.00 -2.74
CA LEU A 173 -11.25 -5.71 -1.80
C LEU A 173 -9.91 -5.59 -2.52
N ARG A 174 -9.63 -6.49 -3.48
CA ARG A 174 -8.41 -6.43 -4.29
C ARG A 174 -8.34 -5.15 -5.11
N ILE A 175 -9.43 -4.71 -5.74
CA ILE A 175 -9.45 -3.46 -6.51
C ILE A 175 -9.15 -2.26 -5.60
N ILE A 176 -9.80 -2.18 -4.44
CA ILE A 176 -9.61 -1.08 -3.49
C ILE A 176 -8.16 -1.02 -3.03
N VAL A 177 -7.63 -2.12 -2.49
CA VAL A 177 -6.27 -2.17 -1.95
C VAL A 177 -5.23 -1.95 -3.04
N CYS A 178 -5.34 -2.63 -4.18
CA CYS A 178 -4.35 -2.51 -5.25
C CYS A 178 -4.33 -1.11 -5.87
N THR A 179 -5.48 -0.44 -5.97
CA THR A 179 -5.54 0.96 -6.43
C THR A 179 -4.85 1.88 -5.42
N ALA A 180 -5.10 1.67 -4.12
CA ALA A 180 -4.47 2.46 -3.07
C ALA A 180 -2.94 2.25 -3.02
N HIS A 181 -2.45 1.03 -3.21
CA HIS A 181 -1.01 0.75 -3.33
C HIS A 181 -0.39 1.47 -4.52
N LEU A 182 -0.99 1.37 -5.71
CA LEU A 182 -0.50 2.07 -6.91
C LEU A 182 -0.51 3.59 -6.74
N PHE A 183 -1.55 4.13 -6.11
CA PHE A 183 -1.64 5.55 -5.83
C PHE A 183 -0.58 6.01 -4.82
N SER A 184 -0.44 5.28 -3.71
CA SER A 184 0.55 5.59 -2.67
C SER A 184 1.97 5.56 -3.21
N VAL A 185 2.36 4.50 -3.93
CA VAL A 185 3.71 4.39 -4.49
C VAL A 185 3.97 5.45 -5.58
N SER A 186 2.92 5.85 -6.33
CA SER A 186 3.04 6.95 -7.29
C SER A 186 3.30 8.28 -6.59
N LEU A 187 2.61 8.55 -5.48
CA LEU A 187 2.84 9.75 -4.66
C LEU A 187 4.20 9.71 -3.97
N TYR A 188 4.64 8.55 -3.49
CA TYR A 188 5.96 8.34 -2.91
C TYR A 188 7.08 8.79 -3.86
N TYR A 189 7.07 8.29 -5.10
CA TYR A 189 8.04 8.69 -6.12
C TYR A 189 7.85 10.15 -6.55
N SER A 190 6.60 10.59 -6.76
CA SER A 190 6.32 11.94 -7.28
C SER A 190 6.73 13.03 -6.29
N THR A 191 6.48 12.83 -5.00
CA THR A 191 6.84 13.81 -3.95
C THR A 191 8.35 13.91 -3.79
N SER A 192 9.07 12.79 -3.83
CA SER A 192 10.53 12.77 -3.79
C SER A 192 11.14 13.45 -5.02
N LEU A 193 10.69 13.08 -6.23
CA LEU A 193 11.19 13.67 -7.47
C LEU A 193 10.91 15.18 -7.55
N THR A 194 9.70 15.59 -7.14
CA THR A 194 9.34 17.01 -7.09
C THR A 194 10.16 17.73 -6.03
N GLY A 195 10.36 17.12 -4.85
CA GLY A 195 11.23 17.64 -3.79
C GLY A 195 12.64 17.90 -4.31
N THR A 196 13.26 16.91 -4.96
CA THR A 196 14.59 17.05 -5.57
C THR A 196 14.62 18.10 -6.67
N TYR A 197 13.60 18.18 -7.52
CA TYR A 197 13.52 19.21 -8.55
C TYR A 197 13.46 20.63 -7.96
N LEU A 198 12.74 20.81 -6.84
CA LEU A 198 12.54 22.11 -6.21
C LEU A 198 13.72 22.54 -5.31
N SER A 199 14.30 21.61 -4.55
CA SER A 199 15.39 21.89 -3.61
C SER A 199 16.79 21.74 -4.23
N GLY A 200 16.89 21.00 -5.34
CA GLY A 200 18.18 20.56 -5.90
C GLY A 200 18.86 19.45 -5.09
N GLN A 201 18.20 18.90 -4.07
CA GLN A 201 18.76 17.90 -3.16
C GLN A 201 17.92 16.62 -3.16
N SER A 202 18.60 15.47 -3.21
CA SER A 202 17.98 14.15 -3.10
C SER A 202 17.88 13.73 -1.63
N ASP A 203 16.75 13.15 -1.24
CA ASP A 203 16.58 12.48 0.06
C ASP A 203 17.22 11.08 0.08
N SER A 204 17.55 10.56 -1.10
CA SER A 204 18.20 9.27 -1.30
C SER A 204 19.71 9.45 -1.47
N ARG A 205 20.46 8.51 -0.90
CA ARG A 205 21.89 8.37 -1.16
C ARG A 205 22.18 8.10 -2.65
N PRO A 206 23.23 8.71 -3.22
CA PRO A 206 23.51 8.63 -4.66
C PRO A 206 24.05 7.27 -5.12
N GLU A 207 24.51 6.40 -4.20
CA GLU A 207 25.02 5.09 -4.57
C GLU A 207 23.94 4.21 -5.18
N PHE A 208 24.34 3.40 -6.18
CA PHE A 208 23.44 2.53 -6.93
C PHE A 208 22.60 1.62 -6.01
N LEU A 209 23.20 1.09 -4.94
CA LEU A 209 22.51 0.24 -3.97
C LEU A 209 21.30 0.94 -3.37
N TYR A 210 21.48 2.16 -2.85
CA TYR A 210 20.43 2.84 -2.11
C TYR A 210 19.35 3.42 -3.03
N PHE A 211 19.74 3.98 -4.18
CA PHE A 211 18.75 4.51 -5.11
C PHE A 211 18.04 3.40 -5.91
N TRP A 212 18.79 2.52 -6.59
CA TRP A 212 18.15 1.57 -7.51
C TRP A 212 17.65 0.31 -6.83
N VAL A 213 18.38 -0.22 -5.84
CA VAL A 213 17.97 -1.47 -5.18
C VAL A 213 16.96 -1.18 -4.08
N TYR A 214 17.23 -0.22 -3.20
CA TYR A 214 16.33 0.06 -2.09
C TYR A 214 15.17 0.96 -2.53
N TYR A 215 15.45 2.19 -2.97
CA TYR A 215 14.41 3.17 -3.27
C TYR A 215 13.53 2.72 -4.44
N VAL A 216 14.10 2.31 -5.59
CA VAL A 216 13.29 1.78 -6.71
C VAL A 216 12.90 0.31 -6.48
N GLY A 217 13.88 -0.54 -6.19
CA GLY A 217 13.70 -1.99 -6.19
C GLY A 217 12.78 -2.52 -5.09
N PHE A 218 12.87 -2.02 -3.86
CA PHE A 218 11.98 -2.48 -2.77
C PHE A 218 10.56 -1.96 -2.92
N ASN A 219 10.33 -0.83 -3.59
CA ASN A 219 8.98 -0.31 -3.85
C ASN A 219 8.33 -0.91 -5.11
N LEU A 220 9.12 -1.42 -6.07
CA LEU A 220 8.63 -1.98 -7.33
C LEU A 220 7.58 -3.12 -7.18
N PRO A 221 7.63 -4.02 -6.17
CA PRO A 221 6.58 -5.00 -5.94
C PRO A 221 5.18 -4.39 -5.76
N TRP A 222 5.07 -3.22 -5.11
CA TRP A 222 3.82 -2.48 -4.93
C TRP A 222 3.34 -1.77 -6.20
N VAL A 223 4.12 -1.80 -7.27
CA VAL A 223 3.69 -1.45 -8.62
C VAL A 223 3.20 -2.70 -9.35
N VAL A 224 4.08 -3.69 -9.48
CA VAL A 224 3.86 -4.82 -10.40
C VAL A 224 2.76 -5.77 -9.92
N VAL A 225 2.77 -6.14 -8.63
CA VAL A 225 1.80 -7.10 -8.11
C VAL A 225 0.41 -6.48 -8.04
N PRO A 226 0.21 -5.28 -7.45
CA PRO A 226 -1.08 -4.60 -7.46
C PRO A 226 -1.67 -4.40 -8.84
N PHE A 227 -0.86 -3.95 -9.83
CA PHE A 227 -1.33 -3.78 -11.20
C PHE A 227 -1.85 -5.09 -11.81
N SER A 228 -1.07 -6.17 -11.67
CA SER A 228 -1.44 -7.49 -12.19
C SER A 228 -2.73 -8.02 -11.54
N LEU A 229 -2.84 -7.85 -10.23
CA LEU A 229 -4.00 -8.23 -9.43
C LEU A 229 -5.26 -7.42 -9.77
N LEU A 230 -5.10 -6.12 -10.02
CA LEU A 230 -6.16 -5.22 -10.44
C LEU A 230 -6.73 -5.64 -11.80
N VAL A 231 -5.86 -5.82 -12.81
CA VAL A 231 -6.25 -6.28 -14.15
C VAL A 231 -6.96 -7.63 -14.07
N ASN A 232 -6.46 -8.56 -13.26
CA ASN A 232 -7.10 -9.87 -13.06
C ASN A 232 -8.52 -9.73 -12.48
N SER A 233 -8.71 -8.91 -11.45
CA SER A 233 -10.03 -8.68 -10.86
C SER A 233 -11.01 -8.03 -11.82
N VAL A 234 -10.58 -6.98 -12.53
CA VAL A 234 -11.43 -6.28 -13.51
C VAL A 234 -11.90 -7.24 -14.60
N LYS A 235 -10.98 -8.03 -15.17
CA LYS A 235 -11.33 -9.04 -16.18
C LYS A 235 -12.31 -10.09 -15.64
N SER A 236 -12.11 -10.54 -14.39
CA SER A 236 -12.97 -11.55 -13.79
C SER A 236 -14.39 -11.02 -13.52
N ILE A 237 -14.52 -9.78 -13.04
CA ILE A 237 -15.82 -9.14 -12.83
C ILE A 237 -16.53 -8.94 -14.17
N ALA A 238 -15.85 -8.38 -15.17
CA ALA A 238 -16.43 -8.14 -16.49
C ALA A 238 -16.92 -9.44 -17.16
N LYS A 239 -16.15 -10.54 -17.04
CA LYS A 239 -16.58 -11.86 -17.54
C LYS A 239 -17.85 -12.35 -16.85
N THR A 240 -17.94 -12.17 -15.53
CA THR A 240 -19.09 -12.60 -14.72
C THR A 240 -20.34 -11.78 -15.06
N GLN A 241 -20.20 -10.47 -15.21
CA GLN A 241 -21.31 -9.59 -15.61
C GLN A 241 -21.86 -9.96 -16.99
N ARG A 242 -20.99 -10.13 -17.99
CA ARG A 242 -21.42 -10.57 -19.34
C ARG A 242 -22.11 -11.94 -19.34
N ALA A 243 -21.67 -12.85 -18.48
CA ALA A 243 -22.32 -14.15 -18.35
C ALA A 243 -23.72 -14.01 -17.73
N ALA A 244 -23.88 -13.17 -16.71
CA ALA A 244 -25.17 -12.89 -16.09
C ALA A 244 -26.14 -12.22 -17.07
N GLU A 245 -25.68 -11.24 -17.86
CA GLU A 245 -26.47 -10.58 -18.91
C GLU A 245 -26.98 -11.58 -19.95
N ARG A 246 -26.10 -12.48 -20.44
CA ARG A 246 -26.49 -13.53 -21.39
C ARG A 246 -27.53 -14.50 -20.82
N MET A 247 -27.38 -14.88 -19.55
CA MET A 247 -28.36 -15.75 -18.89
C MET A 247 -29.72 -15.05 -18.76
N GLY A 248 -29.73 -13.76 -18.41
CA GLY A 248 -30.96 -12.95 -18.38
C GLY A 248 -31.69 -12.96 -19.72
N LEU A 249 -30.98 -12.68 -20.81
CA LEU A 249 -31.57 -12.70 -22.16
C LEU A 249 -32.15 -14.06 -22.53
N THR A 250 -31.46 -15.17 -22.21
CA THR A 250 -31.98 -16.52 -22.50
C THR A 250 -33.21 -16.88 -21.68
N LEU A 251 -33.33 -16.35 -20.45
CA LEU A 251 -34.50 -16.56 -19.61
C LEU A 251 -35.70 -15.76 -20.13
N ASP A 252 -35.47 -14.53 -20.59
CA ASP A 252 -36.51 -13.69 -21.19
C ASP A 252 -37.04 -14.30 -22.51
N GLU A 253 -36.15 -14.79 -23.37
CA GLU A 253 -36.52 -15.51 -24.60
C GLU A 253 -37.34 -16.77 -24.30
N SER A 254 -36.94 -17.56 -23.30
CA SER A 254 -37.66 -18.76 -22.86
C SER A 254 -39.05 -18.42 -22.31
N SER A 255 -39.15 -17.36 -21.49
CA SER A 255 -40.42 -16.90 -20.94
C SER A 255 -41.37 -16.40 -22.03
N ALA A 256 -40.87 -15.63 -22.99
CA ALA A 256 -41.65 -15.16 -24.13
C ALA A 256 -42.15 -16.32 -25.01
N ALA A 257 -41.29 -17.32 -25.27
CA ALA A 257 -41.66 -18.52 -26.01
C ALA A 257 -42.72 -19.38 -25.29
N HIS A 258 -42.70 -19.42 -23.96
CA HIS A 258 -43.68 -20.15 -23.16
C HIS A 258 -45.03 -19.43 -23.10
N GLY A 259 -45.04 -18.12 -22.83
CA GLY A 259 -46.27 -17.31 -22.81
C GLY A 259 -46.95 -17.21 -24.18
N GLY A 260 -46.16 -17.21 -25.26
CA GLY A 260 -46.68 -17.28 -26.64
C GLY A 260 -47.37 -18.61 -26.96
N LYS A 261 -46.91 -19.73 -26.37
CA LYS A 261 -47.59 -21.03 -26.54
C LYS A 261 -48.91 -21.11 -25.78
N GLU A 262 -48.96 -20.60 -24.55
CA GLU A 262 -50.20 -20.61 -23.75
C GLU A 262 -51.30 -19.72 -24.35
N THR A 263 -50.93 -18.58 -24.92
CA THR A 263 -51.90 -17.68 -25.60
C THR A 263 -52.51 -18.32 -26.84
N VAL A 264 -51.69 -18.96 -27.69
CA VAL A 264 -52.17 -19.68 -28.89
C VAL A 264 -53.06 -20.86 -28.52
N GLU A 265 -52.71 -21.63 -27.48
CA GLU A 265 -53.52 -22.77 -27.03
C GLU A 265 -54.84 -22.32 -26.37
N GLY A 266 -54.84 -21.20 -25.66
CA GLY A 266 -56.02 -20.57 -25.07
C GLY A 266 -57.01 -20.01 -26.10
N GLU A 267 -56.52 -19.41 -27.20
CA GLU A 267 -57.38 -18.96 -28.30
C GLU A 267 -57.98 -20.13 -29.08
N SER A 268 -57.19 -21.19 -29.33
CA SER A 268 -57.68 -22.37 -30.04
C SER A 268 -58.80 -23.12 -29.30
N LYS A 269 -58.83 -23.05 -27.96
CA LYS A 269 -59.91 -23.63 -27.13
C LYS A 269 -61.18 -22.77 -27.05
N LYS A 270 -61.11 -21.47 -27.36
CA LYS A 270 -62.29 -20.57 -27.39
C LYS A 270 -63.06 -20.60 -28.71
N LEU A 271 -62.46 -21.17 -29.76
CA LEU A 271 -63.03 -21.28 -31.10
C LEU A 271 -63.73 -22.63 -31.38
N GLN A 272 -63.83 -23.50 -30.37
CA GLN A 272 -64.62 -24.74 -30.37
C GLN A 272 -65.84 -24.60 -29.46
#